data_AF-A0A3N4U8B3-F1
#
_entry.id   AF-A0A3N4U8B3-F1
#
_cell.length_a   1.000
_cell.length_b   1.000
_cell.length_c   1.000
_cell.angle_alpha   90.00
_cell.angle_beta   90.00
_cell.angle_gamma   90.00
#
_symmetry.space_group_name_H-M   'P 1'
#
loop_
_entity.id
_entity.type
_entity.pdbx_description
1 polymer ?
#
loop_
_entity_poly.entity_id
_entity_poly.type
_entity_poly.pdbx_seq_one_letter_code
_entity_poly.pdbx_strand_id
1 'polypeptide(L)' 'MTKTALTDVQLRKLKPTGKREEYSDATTTGLPARMSVSGEISFALKARGVDGKLHTITLGRYPDMSLKQARAEAT' A
#
# COMPACT_ATOMS: atom_id res chain seq x y z
N MET A 1 13.95 6.24 1.53
CA MET A 1 12.49 6.10 1.36
C MET A 1 11.83 7.31 1.99
N THR A 2 11.33 8.24 1.19
CA THR A 2 10.60 9.42 1.69
C THR A 2 9.23 8.97 2.21
N LYS A 3 9.03 9.03 3.53
CA LYS A 3 7.73 8.75 4.17
C LYS A 3 6.82 9.94 3.89
N THR A 4 5.98 9.85 2.87
CA THR A 4 4.92 10.85 2.61
C THR A 4 3.58 10.23 2.97
N ALA A 5 2.71 10.99 3.64
CA ALA A 5 1.35 10.53 3.91
C ALA A 5 0.65 10.32 2.56
N LEU A 6 0.29 9.08 2.26
CA LEU A 6 -0.41 8.77 1.03
C LEU A 6 -1.82 9.34 1.11
N THR A 7 -2.25 9.94 0.00
CA THR A 7 -3.60 10.46 -0.16
C THR A 7 -4.27 9.80 -1.34
N ASP A 8 -5.59 9.71 -1.29
CA ASP A 8 -6.40 9.12 -2.37
C ASP A 8 -6.19 9.85 -3.70
N VAL A 9 -6.05 11.18 -3.63
CA VAL A 9 -5.74 12.03 -4.80
C VAL A 9 -4.38 11.69 -5.40
N GLN A 10 -3.37 11.38 -4.57
CA GLN A 10 -2.07 10.92 -5.08
C GLN A 10 -2.21 9.57 -5.77
N LEU A 11 -2.86 8.59 -5.12
CA LEU A 11 -3.07 7.26 -5.71
C LEU A 11 -3.80 7.32 -7.06
N ARG A 12 -4.85 8.14 -7.15
CA ARG A 12 -5.59 8.37 -8.40
C ARG A 12 -4.75 9.03 -9.51
N LYS A 13 -3.75 9.83 -9.13
CA LYS A 13 -2.84 10.50 -10.07
C LYS A 13 -1.62 9.65 -10.43
N LEU A 14 -1.37 8.54 -9.72
CA LEU A 14 -0.26 7.66 -10.06
C LEU A 14 -0.49 7.07 -11.45
N LYS A 15 0.56 7.12 -12.27
CA LYS A 15 0.56 6.53 -13.60
C LYS A 15 1.52 5.35 -13.61
N PRO A 16 1.18 4.24 -14.28
CA PRO A 16 2.11 3.14 -14.46
C PRO A 16 3.38 3.64 -15.15
N THR A 17 4.53 3.46 -14.50
CA THR A 17 5.85 3.80 -15.03
C THR A 17 6.50 2.63 -15.80
N GLY A 18 5.74 1.54 -16.01
CA GLY A 18 6.26 0.31 -16.60
C GLY A 18 7.15 -0.51 -15.64
N LYS A 19 7.25 -0.10 -14.37
CA LYS A 19 7.95 -0.82 -13.31
C LYS A 19 7.05 -0.99 -12.11
N ARG A 20 7.32 -2.02 -11.31
CA ARG A 20 6.63 -2.21 -10.04
C ARG A 20 7.16 -1.19 -9.04
N GLU A 21 6.26 -0.37 -8.52
CA GLU A 21 6.58 0.68 -7.55
C GLU A 21 5.87 0.43 -6.23
N GLU A 22 6.55 0.76 -5.13
CA GLU A 22 6.00 0.63 -3.78
C GLU A 22 6.04 1.99 -3.09
N TYR A 23 4.87 2.46 -2.70
CA TYR A 23 4.63 3.72 -2.02
C TYR A 23 4.30 3.43 -0.57
N SER A 24 5.22 3.73 0.35
CA SER A 24 4.98 3.53 1.77
C SER A 24 4.16 4.66 2.35
N ASP A 25 3.08 4.33 3.07
CA ASP A 25 2.31 5.33 3.80
C ASP A 25 3.06 5.80 5.05
N ALA A 26 3.10 7.12 5.27
CA ALA A 26 3.73 7.69 6.46
C ALA A 26 2.84 7.61 7.71
N THR A 27 1.53 7.60 7.54
CA THR A 27 0.57 7.57 8.66
C THR A 27 0.38 6.18 9.23
N THR A 28 0.50 5.14 8.42
CA THR A 28 0.36 3.75 8.86
C THR A 28 1.64 2.99 8.55
N THR A 29 2.39 2.68 9.61
CA THR A 29 3.65 1.96 9.48
C THR A 29 3.38 0.55 8.98
N GLY A 30 4.10 0.13 7.93
CA GLY A 30 3.96 -1.20 7.37
C GLY A 30 2.84 -1.32 6.33
N LEU A 31 2.19 -0.23 5.91
CA LEU A 31 1.19 -0.24 4.83
C LEU A 31 1.75 0.37 3.52
N PRO A 32 2.43 -0.41 2.66
CA PRO A 32 2.74 0.02 1.31
C PRO A 32 1.59 -0.15 0.31
N ALA A 33 1.35 0.88 -0.50
CA ALA A 33 0.61 0.79 -1.75
C ALA A 33 1.55 0.38 -2.90
N ARG A 34 1.28 -0.75 -3.54
CA ARG A 34 2.06 -1.32 -4.63
C ARG A 34 1.36 -1.07 -5.95
N MET A 35 2.04 -0.39 -6.85
CA MET A 35 1.63 -0.27 -8.24
C MET A 35 2.29 -1.37 -9.06
N SER A 36 1.49 -2.16 -9.76
CA SER A 36 1.95 -3.14 -10.74
C SER A 36 2.43 -2.45 -12.02
N VAL A 37 3.12 -3.20 -12.88
CA VAL A 37 3.52 -2.73 -14.22
C VAL A 37 2.30 -2.34 -15.07
N SER A 38 1.17 -3.01 -14.89
CA SER A 38 -0.09 -2.71 -15.59
C SER A 38 -0.83 -1.49 -15.03
N GLY A 39 -0.38 -0.94 -13.89
CA GLY A 39 -1.02 0.20 -13.22
C GLY A 39 -2.07 -0.19 -12.18
N GLU A 40 -2.22 -1.49 -11.87
CA GLU A 40 -3.04 -1.92 -10.75
C GLU A 40 -2.38 -1.52 -9.43
N ILE A 41 -3.13 -0.85 -8.57
CA ILE A 41 -2.67 -0.46 -7.24
C ILE A 41 -3.23 -1.47 -6.23
N SER A 42 -2.36 -2.02 -5.39
CA SER A 42 -2.72 -2.98 -4.33
C SER A 42 -2.16 -2.53 -3.00
N PHE A 43 -2.93 -2.66 -1.93
CA PHE A 43 -2.48 -2.40 -0.58
C PHE A 43 -1.93 -3.69 0.02
N ALA A 44 -0.72 -3.60 0.56
CA ALA A 44 -0.10 -4.68 1.31
C ALA A 44 0.23 -4.20 2.72
N LEU A 45 0.07 -5.08 3.70
CA LEU A 45 0.44 -4.91 5.09
C LEU A 45 1.65 -5.79 5.41
N LYS A 46 2.74 -5.16 5.83
CA LYS A 46 3.93 -5.81 6.36
C LYS A 46 3.81 -5.85 7.89
N ALA A 47 3.37 -6.97 8.42
CA ALA A 47 3.22 -7.20 9.85
C ALA A 47 4.23 -8.26 10.32
N ARG A 48 4.66 -8.16 11.58
CA ARG A 48 5.47 -9.22 12.21
C ARG A 48 4.52 -10.22 12.85
N GLY A 49 4.62 -11.48 12.44
CA GLY A 49 3.84 -12.57 13.02
C GLY A 49 4.31 -12.93 14.42
N VAL A 50 3.50 -13.73 15.12
CA VAL A 50 3.85 -14.31 16.45
C VAL A 50 5.10 -15.19 16.40
N ASP A 51 5.45 -15.69 15.21
CA ASP A 51 6.67 -16.44 14.92
C ASP A 51 7.92 -15.53 14.77
N GLY A 52 7.78 -14.22 14.94
CA GLY A 52 8.83 -13.23 14.78
C GLY A 52 9.19 -12.93 13.31
N LYS A 53 8.53 -13.57 12.34
CA LYS A 53 8.80 -13.38 10.91
C LYS A 53 7.99 -12.22 10.36
N LEU A 54 8.55 -11.56 9.35
CA LEU A 54 7.85 -10.52 8.59
C LEU A 54 6.96 -11.18 7.55
N HIS A 55 5.65 -11.02 7.72
CA HIS A 55 4.63 -11.45 6.78
C HIS A 55 4.13 -10.26 5.97
N THR A 56 3.86 -10.50 4.69
CA THR A 56 3.22 -9.52 3.81
C THR A 56 1.82 -10.02 3.47
N ILE A 57 0.81 -9.33 3.95
CA ILE A 57 -0.60 -9.63 3.70
C ILE A 57 -1.10 -8.65 2.65
N THR A 58 -1.78 -9.12 1.61
CA THR A 58 -2.44 -8.22 0.65
C THR A 58 -3.84 -7.94 1.15
N LEU A 59 -4.15 -6.68 1.44
CA LEU A 59 -5.45 -6.26 1.98
C LEU A 59 -6.49 -6.15 0.85
N GLY A 60 -6.13 -5.47 -0.24
CA GLY A 60 -7.05 -5.24 -1.34
C GLY A 60 -6.42 -4.46 -2.47
N ARG A 61 -7.23 -4.14 -3.49
CA ARG A 61 -6.84 -3.37 -4.67
C ARG A 61 -7.59 -2.05 -4.71
N TYR A 62 -6.95 -1.00 -5.18
CA TYR A 62 -7.60 0.27 -5.46
C TYR A 62 -8.15 0.24 -6.90
N PRO A 63 -9.37 0.74 -7.18
CA PRO A 63 -10.23 1.54 -6.30
C PRO A 63 -11.23 0.75 -5.43
N ASP A 64 -11.28 -0.58 -5.52
CA ASP A 64 -12.25 -1.42 -4.77
C ASP A 64 -12.11 -1.25 -3.25
N MET A 65 -10.87 -1.13 -2.78
CA MET A 65 -10.50 -0.77 -1.42
C MET A 65 -9.95 0.66 -1.43
N SER A 66 -10.51 1.51 -0.58
CA SER A 66 -10.01 2.87 -0.36
C SER A 66 -8.81 2.85 0.58
N LEU A 67 -7.98 3.89 0.50
CA LEU A 67 -6.86 4.04 1.42
C LEU A 67 -7.30 4.14 2.90
N LYS A 68 -8.49 4.69 3.17
CA LYS A 68 -9.08 4.71 4.52
C LYS A 68 -9.39 3.30 5.03
N GLN A 69 -9.96 2.44 4.20
CA GLN A 69 -10.22 1.03 4.54
C GLN A 69 -8.92 0.26 4.75
N ALA A 70 -7.93 0.43 3.86
CA ALA A 70 -6.62 -0.19 4.01
C ALA A 70 -5.92 0.20 5.33
N ARG A 71 -6.05 1.46 5.76
CA ARG A 71 -5.55 1.92 7.07
C ARG A 71 -6.31 1.29 8.23
N ALA A 72 -7.64 1.16 8.12
CA ALA A 72 -8.46 0.55 9.15
C ALA A 72 -8.14 -0.95 9.34
N GLU A 73 -7.88 -1.68 8.25
CA GLU A 73 -7.46 -3.09 8.31
C GLU A 73 -6.01 -3.28 8.79
N ALA A 74 -5.19 -2.24 8.71
CA ALA A 74 -3.79 -2.26 9.13
C ALA A 74 -3.55 -1.85 10.60
N THR A 75 -4.62 -1.58 11.36
CA THR A 75 -4.58 -1.23 12.78
C THR A 75 -4.74 -2.48 13.64
#